data_AF-A0A7Z8QF56-F1
#
_entry.id   AF-A0A7Z8QF56-F1
#
_cell.length_a   1.000
_cell.length_b   1.000
_cell.length_c   1.000
_cell.angle_alpha   90.00
_cell.angle_beta   90.00
_cell.angle_gamma   90.00
#
_symmetry.space_group_name_H-M   'P 1'
#
loop_
_entity.id
_entity.type
_entity.pdbx_description
1 polymer ?
#
loop_
_entity_poly.entity_id
_entity_poly.type
_entity_poly.pdbx_seq_one_letter_code
_entity_poly.pdbx_strand_id
1 'polypeptide(L)' 'MIKISLLLFSLLLSACGNNPVIKPSVILDAENYTAYGLSAFSKANWNTARNSFRNVHEITS' A
#
# COMPACT_ATOMS: atom_id res chain seq x y z
N MET A 1 -14.60 11.53 -2.22
CA MET A 1 -13.59 10.53 -2.66
C MET A 1 -12.67 10.01 -1.55
N ILE A 2 -12.82 10.42 -0.28
CA ILE A 2 -11.94 10.01 0.85
C ILE A 2 -12.21 8.59 1.39
N LYS A 3 -13.40 8.02 1.16
CA LYS A 3 -13.82 6.74 1.77
C LYS A 3 -13.04 5.51 1.29
N ILE A 4 -12.59 5.49 0.03
CA ILE A 4 -11.83 4.35 -0.53
C ILE A 4 -10.40 4.32 -0.03
N SER A 5 -9.75 5.50 0.07
CA SER A 5 -8.38 5.60 0.58
C SER A 5 -8.27 5.14 2.04
N LEU A 6 -9.26 5.47 2.87
CA LEU A 6 -9.34 5.00 4.25
C LEU A 6 -9.52 3.48 4.35
N LEU A 7 -10.41 2.90 3.54
CA LEU A 7 -10.62 1.45 3.51
C LEU A 7 -9.35 0.68 3.09
N LEU A 8 -8.65 1.17 2.07
CA LEU A 8 -7.37 0.60 1.64
C LEU A 8 -6.30 0.72 2.71
N PHE A 9 -6.19 1.89 3.36
CA PHE A 9 -5.25 2.11 4.44
C PHE A 9 -5.53 1.19 5.65
N SER A 10 -6.81 1.00 6.01
CA SER A 10 -7.22 0.05 7.04
C SER A 10 -6.92 -1.40 6.66
N LEU A 11 -7.02 -1.77 5.38
CA LEU A 11 -6.63 -3.09 4.87
C LEU A 11 -5.12 -3.32 4.98
N LEU A 12 -4.30 -2.33 4.62
CA LEU A 12 -2.84 -2.36 4.81
C LEU A 12 -2.46 -2.51 6.29
N LEU A 13 -3.09 -1.74 7.18
CA LEU A 13 -2.92 -1.87 8.62
C LEU A 13 -3.33 -3.25 9.13
N SER A 14 -4.41 -3.83 8.60
CA SER A 14 -4.87 -5.17 8.99
C SER A 14 -3.95 -6.30 8.51
N ALA A 15 -3.30 -6.15 7.34
CA ALA A 15 -2.27 -7.06 6.86
C ALA A 15 -1.00 -6.96 7.71
N CYS A 16 -0.67 -5.75 8.18
CA CYS A 16 0.48 -5.51 9.04
C CYS A 16 0.26 -5.95 10.51
N GLY A 17 -0.98 -5.91 11.01
CA GLY A 17 -1.32 -6.09 12.42
C GLY A 17 -1.14 -7.51 12.98
N ASN A 18 -1.02 -8.52 12.11
CA ASN A 18 -0.88 -9.92 12.53
C ASN A 18 0.56 -10.44 12.53
N ASN A 19 1.55 -9.60 12.19
CA ASN A 19 2.95 -10.03 12.13
C ASN A 19 3.80 -9.18 13.10
N PRO A 20 4.19 -9.69 14.28
CA PRO A 20 4.86 -8.92 15.34
C PRO A 20 6.29 -8.47 14.99
N VAL A 21 6.75 -8.68 13.75
CA VAL A 21 8.11 -8.36 13.27
C VAL A 21 8.10 -7.49 12.01
N ILE A 22 7.02 -6.75 11.73
CA ILE A 22 7.09 -5.73 10.68
C ILE A 22 7.74 -4.48 11.26
N LYS A 23 8.99 -4.24 10.84
CA LYS A 23 9.75 -3.07 11.28
C LYS A 23 9.02 -1.79 10.86
N PRO A 24 9.06 -0.71 11.67
CA PRO A 24 8.43 0.57 11.29
C PRO A 24 8.83 1.11 9.92
N SER A 25 10.06 0.81 9.45
CA SER A 25 10.51 1.17 8.11
C SER A 25 9.71 0.49 6.99
N VAL A 26 9.30 -0.76 7.19
CA VAL A 26 8.51 -1.54 6.24
C VAL A 26 7.09 -1.00 6.11
N ILE A 27 6.54 -0.49 7.22
CA ILE A 27 5.24 0.21 7.22
C ILE A 27 5.34 1.48 6.39
N LEU A 28 6.37 2.31 6.62
CA LEU A 28 6.58 3.53 5.86
C LEU A 28 6.77 3.27 4.35
N ASP A 29 7.51 2.23 4.01
CA ASP A 29 7.68 1.81 2.61
C ASP A 29 6.35 1.35 1.99
N ALA A 30 5.53 0.60 2.74
CA ALA A 30 4.21 0.17 2.28
C ALA A 30 3.25 1.34 2.07
N GLU A 31 3.28 2.34 2.95
CA GLU A 31 2.52 3.58 2.80
C GLU A 31 2.95 4.36 1.56
N ASN A 32 4.25 4.51 1.34
CA ASN A 32 4.80 5.19 0.17
C ASN A 32 4.41 4.51 -1.14
N TYR A 33 4.58 3.18 -1.23
CA TYR A 33 4.16 2.42 -2.41
C TYR A 33 2.65 2.49 -2.62
N THR A 34 1.85 2.48 -1.56
CA THR A 34 0.39 2.62 -1.65
C THR A 34 0.00 4.00 -2.20
N ALA A 35 0.57 5.07 -1.65
CA ALA A 35 0.29 6.43 -2.09
C ALA A 35 0.68 6.64 -3.56
N TYR A 36 1.85 6.10 -3.96
CA TYR A 36 2.30 6.16 -5.35
C TYR A 36 1.42 5.34 -6.29
N GLY A 37 1.02 4.13 -5.87
CA GLY A 37 0.10 3.27 -6.62
C GLY A 37 -1.27 3.93 -6.84
N LEU A 38 -1.83 4.57 -5.82
CA LEU A 38 -3.09 5.31 -5.92
C LEU A 38 -2.99 6.53 -6.84
N SER A 39 -1.88 7.27 -6.77
CA SER A 39 -1.61 8.40 -7.68
C SER A 39 -1.56 7.92 -9.14
N ALA A 40 -0.83 6.84 -9.42
CA ALA A 40 -0.76 6.26 -10.76
C ALA A 40 -2.13 5.73 -11.23
N PHE A 41 -2.88 5.07 -10.34
CA PHE A 41 -4.22 4.57 -10.63
C PHE A 41 -5.18 5.70 -11.02
N SER A 42 -5.18 6.81 -10.28
CA SER A 42 -6.00 7.99 -10.59
C SER A 42 -5.69 8.63 -11.95
N LYS A 43 -4.50 8.39 -12.49
CA LYS A 43 -4.05 8.87 -13.81
C LYS A 43 -4.21 7.82 -14.91
N ALA A 44 -4.90 6.71 -14.64
CA ALA A 44 -5.00 5.55 -15.53
C ALA A 44 -3.64 4.94 -15.95
N ASN A 45 -2.57 5.20 -15.18
CA ASN A 45 -1.27 4.59 -15.39
C ASN A 45 -1.23 3.22 -14.69
N TRP A 46 -1.86 2.23 -15.33
CA TRP A 46 -2.09 0.91 -14.76
C TRP A 46 -0.81 0.11 -14.49
N ASN A 47 0.21 0.26 -15.33
CA ASN A 47 1.48 -0.44 -15.14
C ASN A 47 2.20 0.05 -13.88
N THR A 48 2.29 1.37 -13.70
CA THR A 48 2.89 1.95 -12.49
C THR A 48 2.07 1.63 -11.25
N ALA A 49 0.74 1.69 -11.33
CA ALA A 49 -0.14 1.33 -10.22
C ALA A 49 0.06 -0.13 -9.79
N ARG A 50 0.05 -1.06 -10.75
CA ARG A 50 0.27 -2.49 -10.51
C ARG A 50 1.62 -2.75 -9.86
N ASN A 51 2.70 -2.16 -10.39
CA ASN A 51 4.04 -2.36 -9.84
C ASN A 51 4.13 -1.86 -8.39
N SER A 52 3.48 -0.74 -8.09
CA SER A 52 3.46 -0.18 -6.73
C SER A 52 2.71 -1.08 -5.75
N PHE A 53 1.54 -1.59 -6.12
CA PHE A 53 0.79 -2.52 -5.26
C PHE A 53 1.48 -3.88 -5.10
N ARG A 54 2.21 -4.35 -6.12
CA ARG A 54 3.05 -5.55 -5.99
C ARG A 54 4.17 -5.35 -4.96
N ASN A 55 4.82 -4.19 -4.95
CA ASN A 55 5.87 -3.90 -3.98
C ASN A 55 5.33 -3.87 -2.54
N VAL A 56 4.12 -3.34 -2.33
CA VAL A 56 3.42 -3.41 -1.02
C VAL A 56 3.27 -4.87 -0.59
N HIS A 57 2.82 -5.74 -1.49
CA HIS A 57 2.66 -7.16 -1.19
C HIS A 57 4.00 -7.82 -0.84
N GLU A 58 5.06 -7.60 -1.63
CA GLU A 58 6.39 -8.19 -1.41
C GLU A 58 6.99 -7.84 -0.05
N ILE A 59 6.79 -6.62 0.47
CA ILE A 59 7.37 -6.19 1.75
C ILE A 59 6.50 -6.50 2.97
N THR A 60 5.23 -6.87 2.76
CA THR A 60 4.28 -7.20 3.85
C THR A 60 3.98 -8.70 3.99
N SER A 61 4.46 -9.51 3.03
CA SER A 61 4.39 -10.99 3.04
C SER A 61 5.51 -11.61 3.86
#